data_AF-A0ABD2YS80-F1
#
_entry.id   AF-A0ABD2YS80-F1
#
_cell.length_a   1.000
_cell.length_b   1.000
_cell.length_c   1.000
_cell.angle_alpha   90.00
_cell.angle_beta   90.00
_cell.angle_gamma   90.00
#
_symmetry.space_group_name_H-M   'P 1'
#
loop_
_entity.id
_entity.type
_entity.pdbx_description
1 polymer ?
#
loop_
_entity_poly.entity_id
_entity_poly.type
_entity_poly.pdbx_seq_one_letter_code
_entity_poly.pdbx_strand_id
1 'polypeptide(L)'
;MAMNSDDESAMVIGAATSVLATGYRGRKGFPTQNVLAAISFDLKFAYVLVGWKGSAHDSRVLNDALSRPHGLRVPQVKMGKKGEKQFRWSKPMERVMLEILAEEVKLGNRPNNNFKPSSFTQATEAIKGKFGVKCSGDHVENHLRTV
;
A
#
# COMPACT_ATOMS: atom_id res chain seq x y z
N MET A 1 16.18 -30.72 -6.09
CA MET A 1 17.18 -29.66 -6.31
C MET A 1 16.45 -28.35 -6.12
N ALA A 2 16.88 -27.59 -5.11
CA ALA A 2 16.15 -26.49 -4.51
C ALA A 2 16.06 -25.26 -5.43
N MET A 3 15.02 -24.43 -5.25
CA MET A 3 15.14 -23.09 -4.64
C MET A 3 13.83 -22.29 -4.79
N ASN A 4 13.17 -22.10 -3.63
CA ASN A 4 12.55 -20.87 -3.09
C ASN A 4 11.28 -20.33 -3.79
N SER A 5 10.11 -20.23 -3.14
CA SER A 5 9.79 -19.66 -1.82
C SER A 5 10.22 -18.21 -1.73
N ASP A 6 9.56 -17.32 -2.48
CA ASP A 6 9.31 -15.93 -2.08
C ASP A 6 8.07 -15.43 -2.82
N ASP A 7 7.05 -15.05 -2.04
CA ASP A 7 5.83 -14.37 -2.47
C ASP A 7 6.18 -13.09 -3.25
N GLU A 8 6.12 -13.16 -4.59
CA GLU A 8 6.54 -12.10 -5.50
C GLU A 8 5.57 -10.92 -5.49
N SER A 9 5.43 -10.18 -4.38
CA SER A 9 4.48 -9.06 -4.29
C SER A 9 4.90 -7.94 -5.25
N ALA A 10 4.22 -7.84 -6.39
CA ALA A 10 4.46 -6.80 -7.38
C ALA A 10 3.84 -5.47 -6.93
N MET A 11 4.64 -4.41 -6.91
CA MET A 11 4.15 -3.05 -6.71
C MET A 11 3.80 -2.46 -8.08
N VAL A 12 2.53 -2.10 -8.29
CA VAL A 12 2.10 -1.41 -9.52
C VAL A 12 2.47 0.06 -9.37
N ILE A 13 3.46 0.52 -10.14
CA ILE A 13 3.93 1.92 -10.11
C ILE A 13 3.76 2.54 -11.50
N GLY A 14 2.79 3.44 -11.61
CA GLY A 14 2.82 4.66 -12.44
C GLY A 14 2.88 4.54 -13.97
N ALA A 15 2.21 5.48 -14.65
CA ALA A 15 2.30 5.67 -16.09
C ALA A 15 3.36 6.70 -16.47
N ALA A 16 4.27 6.33 -17.39
CA ALA A 16 5.33 7.20 -17.90
C ALA A 16 5.32 7.30 -19.44
N THR A 17 5.82 8.43 -19.97
CA THR A 17 5.57 8.97 -21.32
C THR A 17 6.82 8.95 -22.23
N SER A 18 6.75 8.37 -23.45
CA SER A 18 7.54 8.79 -24.64
C SER A 18 6.97 8.22 -25.97
N VAL A 19 7.58 8.50 -27.13
CA VAL A 19 6.97 9.15 -28.33
C VAL A 19 6.84 8.24 -29.59
N LEU A 20 5.80 8.52 -30.41
CA LEU A 20 5.70 8.53 -31.90
C LEU A 20 4.45 7.80 -32.43
N ALA A 21 3.28 8.45 -32.40
CA ALA A 21 2.20 8.20 -33.38
C ALA A 21 1.08 9.23 -33.23
N THR A 22 0.50 9.63 -34.35
CA THR A 22 -0.53 10.67 -34.54
C THR A 22 -1.85 10.46 -33.77
N GLY A 23 -1.98 9.37 -33.00
CA GLY A 23 -3.15 9.07 -32.17
C GLY A 23 -3.00 9.37 -30.67
N TYR A 24 -1.81 9.69 -30.19
CA TYR A 24 -1.48 9.76 -28.77
C TYR A 24 -1.36 11.21 -28.31
N ARG A 25 -2.39 12.06 -28.36
CA ARG A 25 -2.25 13.47 -27.92
C ARG A 25 -2.76 13.67 -26.49
N GLY A 26 -1.91 14.22 -25.63
CA GLY A 26 -2.27 14.65 -24.28
C GLY A 26 -2.91 16.04 -24.24
N ARG A 27 -3.41 16.45 -23.07
CA ARG A 27 -4.06 17.76 -22.85
C ARG A 27 -3.18 18.97 -23.21
N LYS A 28 -1.85 18.80 -23.22
CA LYS A 28 -0.85 19.85 -23.56
C LYS A 28 -0.41 19.83 -25.03
N GLY A 29 -1.06 19.08 -25.91
CA GLY A 29 -0.78 19.08 -27.35
C GLY A 29 0.44 18.26 -27.80
N PHE A 30 1.26 17.79 -26.86
CA PHE A 30 2.36 16.87 -27.13
C PHE A 30 1.88 15.42 -27.26
N PRO A 31 2.57 14.59 -28.08
CA PRO A 31 2.28 13.17 -28.13
C PRO A 31 2.63 12.48 -26.79
N THR A 32 1.64 11.88 -26.11
CA THR A 32 1.75 11.13 -24.86
C THR A 32 1.10 9.74 -24.97
N GLN A 33 1.83 8.69 -24.63
CA GLN A 33 1.32 7.32 -24.55
C GLN A 33 1.23 6.90 -23.08
N ASN A 34 0.11 6.29 -22.68
CA ASN A 34 0.04 5.71 -21.34
C ASN A 34 0.75 4.36 -21.35
N VAL A 35 1.55 4.14 -20.32
CA VAL A 35 2.25 2.88 -20.06
C VAL A 35 1.79 2.37 -18.70
N LEU A 36 1.54 1.08 -18.55
CA LEU A 36 1.39 0.45 -17.23
C LEU A 36 2.63 -0.41 -16.99
N ALA A 37 3.38 -0.10 -15.94
CA ALA A 37 4.52 -0.89 -15.51
C ALA A 37 4.24 -1.54 -14.15
N ALA A 38 4.55 -2.83 -14.04
CA ALA A 38 4.64 -3.52 -12.76
C ALA A 38 6.09 -3.89 -12.53
N ILE A 39 6.58 -3.62 -11.32
CA ILE A 39 7.98 -3.78 -10.94
C ILE A 39 8.02 -4.71 -9.72
N SER A 40 8.99 -5.62 -9.68
CA SER A 40 9.27 -6.45 -8.50
C SER A 40 10.05 -5.66 -7.45
N PHE A 41 10.19 -6.22 -6.24
CA PHE A 41 10.98 -5.57 -5.18
C PHE A 41 12.45 -5.34 -5.55
N ASP A 42 12.99 -6.16 -6.46
CA ASP A 42 14.34 -5.99 -7.02
C ASP A 42 14.47 -4.81 -7.98
N LEU A 43 13.43 -3.98 -8.14
CA LEU A 43 13.34 -2.90 -9.12
C LEU A 43 13.41 -3.38 -10.59
N LYS A 44 13.11 -4.65 -10.83
CA LYS A 44 13.04 -5.24 -12.18
C LYS A 44 11.62 -5.13 -12.73
N PHE A 45 11.49 -4.76 -13.99
CA PHE A 45 10.19 -4.76 -14.66
C PHE A 45 9.67 -6.19 -14.80
N ALA A 46 8.57 -6.48 -14.11
CA ALA A 46 7.84 -7.75 -14.22
C ALA A 46 6.82 -7.71 -15.36
N TYR A 47 6.28 -6.52 -15.67
CA TYR A 47 5.31 -6.33 -16.75
C TYR A 47 5.34 -4.89 -17.27
N VAL A 48 5.25 -4.71 -18.58
CA VAL A 48 5.13 -3.40 -19.22
C VAL A 48 4.08 -3.48 -20.32
N LEU A 49 3.03 -2.67 -20.20
CA LEU A 49 1.98 -2.50 -21.20
C LEU A 49 2.04 -1.09 -21.77
N VAL A 50 2.57 -0.96 -22.98
CA VAL A 50 2.58 0.26 -23.79
C VAL A 50 1.38 0.27 -24.75
N GLY A 51 1.08 1.39 -25.39
CA GLY A 51 0.09 1.39 -26.49
C GLY A 51 -1.25 2.05 -26.20
N TRP A 52 -1.48 2.64 -25.04
CA TRP A 52 -2.81 3.13 -24.69
C TRP A 52 -3.07 4.53 -25.24
N LYS A 53 -4.04 4.60 -26.16
CA LYS A 53 -4.41 5.83 -26.87
C LYS A 53 -5.28 6.74 -25.99
N GLY A 54 -4.87 8.01 -25.86
CA GLY A 54 -5.68 9.06 -25.24
C GLY A 54 -5.75 9.00 -23.71
N SER A 55 -6.79 9.61 -23.13
CA SER A 55 -7.06 9.56 -21.68
C SER A 55 -7.82 8.26 -21.36
N ALA A 56 -7.08 7.22 -20.97
CA ALA A 56 -7.65 5.97 -20.48
C ALA A 56 -7.67 6.00 -18.95
N HIS A 57 -8.77 5.56 -18.34
CA HIS A 57 -8.82 5.37 -16.90
C HIS A 57 -7.92 4.20 -16.46
N ASP A 58 -7.17 4.36 -15.38
CA ASP A 58 -6.27 3.34 -14.84
C ASP A 58 -6.96 1.99 -14.62
N SER A 59 -8.23 2.00 -14.20
CA SER A 59 -9.03 0.78 -14.01
C SER A 59 -9.26 0.01 -15.31
N ARG A 60 -9.43 0.70 -16.45
CA ARG A 60 -9.56 0.07 -17.77
C ARG A 60 -8.24 -0.50 -18.24
N VAL A 61 -7.14 0.24 -18.05
CA VAL A 61 -5.79 -0.21 -18.41
C VAL A 61 -5.40 -1.45 -17.59
N LEU A 62 -5.73 -1.46 -16.30
CA LEU A 62 -5.49 -2.59 -15.42
C LEU A 62 -6.33 -3.82 -15.81
N ASN A 63 -7.63 -3.65 -16.10
CA ASN A 63 -8.50 -4.76 -16.46
C ASN A 63 -8.09 -5.42 -17.79
N ASP A 64 -7.65 -4.62 -18.76
CA ASP A 64 -7.07 -5.14 -20.00
C ASP A 64 -5.75 -5.88 -19.75
N ALA A 65 -4.87 -5.32 -18.90
CA ALA A 65 -3.64 -5.99 -18.52
C ALA A 65 -3.90 -7.37 -17.89
N LEU A 66 -4.97 -7.51 -17.08
CA LEU A 66 -5.35 -8.77 -16.42
C LEU A 66 -6.04 -9.78 -17.35
N SER A 67 -6.78 -9.32 -18.36
CA SER A 67 -7.59 -10.20 -19.24
C SER A 67 -6.82 -10.80 -20.42
N ARG A 68 -5.59 -10.36 -20.66
CA ARG A 68 -4.73 -10.90 -21.73
C ARG A 68 -4.24 -12.33 -21.40
N PRO A 69 -4.11 -13.22 -22.40
CA PRO A 69 -3.59 -14.58 -22.21
C PRO A 69 -2.20 -14.67 -21.54
N HIS A 70 -1.35 -13.65 -21.75
CA HIS A 70 -0.06 -13.46 -21.09
C HIS A 70 -0.03 -12.12 -20.33
N GLY A 71 -1.16 -11.79 -19.72
CA GLY A 71 -1.38 -10.55 -18.99
C GLY A 71 -0.65 -10.46 -17.66
N LEU A 72 -0.78 -9.31 -17.00
CA LEU A 72 -0.24 -9.04 -15.68
C LEU A 72 -0.72 -10.13 -14.70
N ARG A 73 0.22 -10.85 -14.09
CA ARG A 73 -0.07 -11.82 -13.04
C ARG A 73 0.15 -11.17 -11.69
N VAL A 74 -0.94 -10.85 -11.01
CA VAL A 74 -0.88 -10.37 -9.62
C VAL A 74 -0.85 -11.60 -8.71
N PRO A 75 0.21 -11.80 -7.91
CA PRO A 75 0.23 -12.88 -6.94
C PRO A 75 -0.94 -12.71 -5.99
N GLN A 76 -1.60 -13.83 -5.68
CA GLN A 76 -2.64 -13.86 -4.66
C GLN A 76 -1.96 -13.79 -3.30
N VAL A 77 -1.52 -12.60 -2.90
CA VAL A 77 -1.19 -12.36 -1.49
C VAL A 77 -2.46 -12.70 -0.73
N LYS A 78 -2.38 -13.59 0.26
CA LYS A 78 -3.47 -13.85 1.20
C LYS A 78 -3.65 -12.58 2.04
N MET A 79 -4.24 -11.55 1.45
CA MET A 79 -4.71 -10.39 2.19
C MET A 79 -5.70 -10.95 3.21
N GLY A 80 -5.38 -10.76 4.50
CA GLY A 80 -6.27 -11.15 5.58
C GLY A 80 -7.69 -10.75 5.24
N LYS A 81 -8.62 -11.71 5.33
CA LYS A 81 -10.07 -11.62 5.10
C LYS A 81 -10.53 -10.32 4.42
N LYS A 82 -10.67 -10.37 3.09
CA LYS A 82 -11.35 -9.39 2.24
C LYS A 82 -12.69 -8.99 2.89
N GLY A 83 -12.75 -7.81 3.51
CA GLY A 83 -13.99 -7.28 4.11
C GLY A 83 -13.85 -6.59 5.47
N GLU A 84 -12.70 -6.65 6.15
CA GLU A 84 -12.52 -5.79 7.33
C GLU A 84 -12.38 -4.33 6.87
N LYS A 85 -13.40 -3.52 7.17
CA LYS A 85 -13.39 -2.08 6.91
C LYS A 85 -12.08 -1.51 7.48
N GLN A 86 -11.33 -0.77 6.66
CA GLN A 86 -10.12 -0.08 7.08
C GLN A 86 -10.38 0.63 8.41
N PHE A 87 -9.53 0.36 9.41
CA PHE A 87 -9.69 0.97 10.72
C PHE A 87 -9.62 2.49 10.58
N ARG A 88 -10.71 3.17 10.93
CA ARG A 88 -10.83 4.61 10.79
C ARG A 88 -10.49 5.30 12.10
N TRP A 89 -9.37 6.01 12.11
CA TRP A 89 -8.95 6.82 13.24
C TRP A 89 -9.84 8.04 13.42
N SER A 90 -10.23 8.29 14.66
CA SER A 90 -10.83 9.57 15.06
C SER A 90 -9.77 10.41 15.79
N LYS A 91 -9.87 11.74 15.69
CA LYS A 91 -8.96 12.66 16.40
C LYS A 91 -8.86 12.39 17.92
N PRO A 92 -9.95 12.07 18.66
CA PRO A 92 -9.81 11.70 20.07
C PRO A 92 -9.08 10.36 20.28
N MET A 93 -9.22 9.38 19.39
CA MET A 93 -8.47 8.12 19.47
C MET A 93 -6.98 8.31 19.22
N GLU A 94 -6.65 9.14 18.22
CA GLU A 94 -5.26 9.53 17.89
C GLU A 94 -4.58 10.21 19.08
N ARG A 95 -5.25 11.15 19.75
CA ARG A 95 -4.72 11.79 20.96
C ARG A 95 -4.43 10.79 22.07
N VAL A 96 -5.38 9.89 22.34
CA VAL A 96 -5.21 8.86 23.38
C VAL A 96 -4.05 7.92 23.04
N MET A 97 -3.89 7.53 21.78
CA MET A 97 -2.73 6.75 21.35
C MET A 97 -1.43 7.47 21.68
N LEU A 98 -1.29 8.72 21.24
CA LEU A 98 -0.06 9.49 21.39
C LEU A 98 0.27 9.75 22.87
N GLU A 99 -0.75 9.99 23.70
CA GLU A 99 -0.60 10.16 25.14
C GLU A 99 -0.04 8.89 25.80
N ILE A 100 -0.60 7.73 25.50
CA ILE A 100 -0.12 6.45 26.03
C ILE A 100 1.30 6.16 25.57
N LEU A 101 1.60 6.39 24.29
CA LEU A 101 2.94 6.18 23.77
C LEU A 101 3.95 7.16 24.40
N ALA A 102 3.55 8.39 24.71
CA ALA A 102 4.41 9.34 25.42
C ALA A 102 4.71 8.90 26.86
N GLU A 103 3.76 8.26 27.54
CA GLU A 103 3.97 7.66 28.87
C GLU A 103 4.93 6.46 28.78
N GLU A 104 4.77 5.61 27.77
CA GLU A 104 5.65 4.46 27.53
C GLU A 104 7.11 4.88 27.28
N VAL A 105 7.34 6.02 26.64
CA VAL A 105 8.69 6.58 26.49
C VAL A 105 9.27 6.95 27.84
N LYS A 106 8.50 7.59 28.73
CA LYS A 106 8.95 7.97 30.08
C LYS A 106 9.28 6.76 30.94
N LEU A 107 8.59 5.64 30.72
CA LEU A 107 8.85 4.35 31.39
C LEU A 107 10.07 3.60 30.85
N GLY A 108 10.76 4.13 29.84
CA GLY A 108 11.95 3.50 29.25
C GLY A 108 11.63 2.35 28.29
N ASN A 109 10.38 2.22 27.83
CA ASN A 109 9.97 1.18 26.88
C ASN A 109 10.30 1.51 25.41
N ARG A 110 11.23 2.46 25.20
CA ARG A 110 11.83 2.81 23.91
C ARG A 110 13.38 2.74 23.96
N PRO A 111 13.99 1.57 24.18
CA PRO A 111 15.43 1.44 24.37
C PRO A 111 16.25 1.72 23.10
N ASN A 112 15.76 1.31 21.91
CA ASN A 112 16.48 1.41 20.64
C ASN A 112 15.67 2.16 19.57
N ASN A 113 15.12 3.32 19.91
CA ASN A 113 14.28 4.15 19.03
C ASN A 113 12.93 3.52 18.60
N ASN A 114 12.76 2.20 18.78
CA ASN A 114 11.52 1.48 18.54
C ASN A 114 10.78 1.19 19.86
N PHE A 115 9.45 1.23 19.80
CA PHE A 115 8.58 0.78 20.88
C PHE A 115 8.58 -0.76 20.98
N LYS A 116 8.43 -1.28 22.20
CA LYS A 116 8.22 -2.70 22.42
C LYS A 116 6.80 -3.12 21.99
N PRO A 117 6.57 -4.39 21.60
CA PRO A 117 5.23 -4.90 21.32
C PRO A 117 4.22 -4.72 22.47
N SER A 118 4.70 -4.70 23.72
CA SER A 118 3.89 -4.42 24.91
C SER A 118 3.28 -3.03 24.88
N SER A 119 4.00 -2.02 24.39
CA SER A 119 3.53 -0.64 24.31
C SER A 119 2.37 -0.51 23.31
N PHE A 120 2.42 -1.21 22.17
CA PHE A 120 1.31 -1.27 21.21
C PHE A 120 0.11 -2.06 21.75
N THR A 121 0.37 -3.11 22.52
CA THR A 121 -0.68 -3.88 23.19
C THR A 121 -1.43 -3.01 24.20
N GLN A 122 -0.71 -2.23 25.00
CA GLN A 122 -1.29 -1.32 25.99
C GLN A 122 -2.11 -0.19 25.34
N ALA A 123 -1.58 0.43 24.28
CA ALA A 123 -2.35 1.41 23.51
C ALA A 123 -3.63 0.79 22.92
N THR A 124 -3.53 -0.44 22.41
CA THR A 124 -4.67 -1.18 21.87
C THR A 124 -5.74 -1.43 22.92
N GLU A 125 -5.38 -1.93 24.10
CA GLU A 125 -6.33 -2.22 25.17
C GLU A 125 -6.99 -0.95 25.70
N ALA A 126 -6.23 0.14 25.85
CA ALA A 126 -6.80 1.43 26.26
C ALA A 126 -7.76 2.01 25.21
N ILE A 127 -7.45 1.90 23.91
CA ILE A 127 -8.33 2.37 22.83
C ILE A 127 -9.60 1.50 22.75
N LYS A 128 -9.47 0.17 22.85
CA LYS A 128 -10.61 -0.74 22.93
C LYS A 128 -11.52 -0.38 24.11
N GLY A 129 -10.94 -0.20 25.29
CA GLY A 129 -11.67 0.15 26.51
C GLY A 129 -12.36 1.51 26.45
N LYS A 130 -11.68 2.55 25.97
CA LYS A 130 -12.23 3.92 25.92
C LYS A 130 -13.26 4.14 24.81
N PHE A 131 -13.13 3.47 23.68
CA PHE A 131 -13.94 3.75 22.49
C PHE A 131 -14.84 2.60 22.04
N GLY A 132 -14.73 1.41 22.65
CA GLY A 132 -15.53 0.24 22.28
C GLY A 132 -15.29 -0.26 20.85
N VAL A 133 -14.13 0.06 20.28
CA VAL A 133 -13.79 -0.26 18.88
C VAL A 133 -12.89 -1.49 18.78
N LYS A 134 -13.03 -2.26 17.69
CA LYS A 134 -12.11 -3.34 17.35
C LYS A 134 -10.78 -2.75 16.85
N CYS A 135 -9.84 -2.52 17.76
CA CYS A 135 -8.47 -2.09 17.46
C CYS A 135 -7.48 -3.27 17.61
N SER A 136 -6.35 -3.23 16.90
CA SER A 136 -5.26 -4.23 16.95
C SER A 136 -3.93 -3.49 17.06
N GLY A 137 -2.89 -4.16 17.56
CA GLY A 137 -1.52 -3.60 17.62
C GLY A 137 -1.04 -3.12 16.25
N ASP A 138 -1.32 -3.87 15.19
CA ASP A 138 -0.99 -3.49 13.81
C ASP A 138 -1.66 -2.18 13.39
N HIS A 139 -2.89 -1.91 13.86
CA HIS A 139 -3.59 -0.67 13.56
C HIS A 139 -2.88 0.53 14.20
N VAL A 140 -2.39 0.36 15.43
CA VAL A 140 -1.63 1.38 16.17
C VAL A 140 -0.28 1.63 15.51
N GLU A 141 0.48 0.58 15.22
CA GLU A 141 1.79 0.69 14.59
C GLU A 141 1.69 1.33 13.20
N ASN A 142 0.73 0.89 12.39
CA ASN A 142 0.55 1.45 11.05
C ASN A 142 0.16 2.93 11.09
N HIS A 143 -0.67 3.34 12.05
CA HIS A 143 -1.02 4.75 12.19
C HIS A 143 0.17 5.60 12.64
N LEU A 144 0.98 5.09 13.59
CA LEU A 144 2.19 5.76 14.06
C LEU A 144 3.16 6.07 12.93
N ARG A 145 3.20 5.23 11.89
CA ARG A 145 4.03 5.45 10.68
C ARG A 145 3.49 6.56 9.76
N THR A 146 2.25 7.00 9.96
CA THR A 146 1.54 7.95 9.08
C THR A 146 1.19 9.28 9.74
N VAL A 147 1.37 9.39 11.05
CA VAL A 147 1.12 10.61 11.85
C VAL A 147 2.38 11.44 12.04
#